data_AF-A0A965R805-F1
#
_entry.id   AF-A0A965R805-F1
#
_cell.length_a   1.000
_cell.length_b   1.000
_cell.length_c   1.000
_cell.angle_alpha   90.00
_cell.angle_beta   90.00
_cell.angle_gamma   90.00
#
_symmetry.space_group_name_H-M   'P 1'
#
loop_
_entity.id
_entity.type
_entity.pdbx_description
1 polymer ?
#
loop_
_entity_poly.entity_id
_entity_poly.type
_entity_poly.pdbx_seq_one_letter_code
_entity_poly.pdbx_strand_id
1 'polypeptide(L)' 'MQSHHTNNETIIDNPADLELNKPSKSRFLFVLVFFSIFIFSWAGCYNLYQHKFAKHTPEVPGNTQYEPVYK' A
#
# COMPACT_ATOMS: atom_id res chain seq x y z
N MET A 1 -29.91 48.58 2.16
CA MET A 1 -30.56 47.49 1.39
C MET A 1 -29.45 46.70 0.72
N GLN A 2 -29.22 45.47 1.14
CA GLN A 2 -28.11 44.64 0.66
C GLN A 2 -28.63 43.77 -0.48
N SER A 3 -28.04 43.92 -1.67
CA SER A 3 -28.40 43.19 -2.88
C SER A 3 -27.79 41.78 -2.84
N HIS A 4 -28.64 40.75 -2.73
CA HIS A 4 -28.24 39.37 -2.92
C HIS A 4 -27.96 39.10 -4.41
N HIS A 5 -26.69 38.89 -4.76
CA HIS A 5 -26.33 38.36 -6.08
C HIS A 5 -26.60 36.85 -6.11
N THR A 6 -27.69 36.43 -6.75
CA THR A 6 -27.90 35.03 -7.14
C THR A 6 -27.12 34.75 -8.42
N ASN A 7 -25.94 34.15 -8.28
CA ASN A 7 -25.25 33.53 -9.41
C ASN A 7 -26.06 32.28 -9.80
N ASN A 8 -26.86 32.39 -10.86
CA ASN A 8 -27.49 31.24 -11.50
C ASN A 8 -26.43 30.49 -12.29
N GLU A 9 -25.65 29.66 -11.60
CA GLU A 9 -24.71 28.76 -12.26
C GLU A 9 -25.50 27.72 -13.05
N THR A 10 -25.45 27.80 -14.38
CA THR A 10 -25.99 26.76 -15.24
C THR A 10 -25.15 25.51 -15.05
N ILE A 11 -25.61 24.58 -14.21
CA ILE A 11 -25.01 23.26 -14.07
C ILE A 11 -25.23 22.55 -15.40
N ILE A 12 -24.19 22.51 -16.24
CA ILE A 12 -24.18 21.75 -17.48
C ILE A 12 -23.89 20.30 -17.08
N ASP A 13 -24.87 19.41 -17.21
CA ASP A 13 -24.71 17.99 -16.90
C ASP A 13 -23.62 17.39 -17.80
N ASN A 14 -22.46 17.08 -17.22
CA ASN A 14 -21.37 16.41 -17.90
C ASN A 14 -21.58 14.89 -17.79
N PRO A 15 -21.78 14.16 -18.91
CA PRO A 15 -21.94 12.70 -18.86
C PRO A 15 -20.67 11.97 -18.38
N ALA A 16 -19.51 12.62 -18.39
CA ALA A 16 -18.27 12.10 -17.84
C ALA A 16 -18.09 12.40 -16.33
N ASP A 17 -19.11 12.96 -15.66
CA ASP A 17 -19.04 13.25 -14.24
C ASP A 17 -19.10 11.97 -13.39
N LEU A 18 -18.08 11.82 -12.54
CA LEU A 18 -17.92 10.69 -11.64
C LEU A 18 -18.88 10.77 -10.44
N GLU A 19 -19.32 11.98 -10.06
CA GLU A 19 -20.23 12.17 -8.93
C GLU A 19 -21.67 11.77 -9.26
N LEU A 20 -22.04 11.89 -10.54
CA LEU A 20 -23.39 11.60 -11.03
C LEU A 20 -23.67 10.08 -11.11
N ASN A 21 -22.65 9.27 -11.40
CA ASN A 21 -22.80 7.83 -11.61
C ASN A 21 -22.24 7.00 -10.43
N LYS A 22 -23.08 6.81 -9.40
CA LYS A 22 -22.78 6.02 -8.19
C LYS A 22 -22.24 4.60 -8.45
N PRO A 23 -22.87 3.75 -9.30
CA PRO A 23 -22.37 2.39 -9.54
C PRO A 23 -21.04 2.38 -10.31
N SER A 24 -20.82 3.31 -11.25
CA SER A 24 -19.54 3.42 -11.96
C SER A 24 -18.40 3.82 -11.00
N LYS A 25 -18.64 4.81 -10.12
CA LYS A 25 -17.70 5.26 -9.10
C LYS A 25 -17.27 4.12 -8.16
N SER A 26 -18.23 3.32 -7.68
CA SER A 26 -17.93 2.19 -6.78
C SER A 26 -17.02 1.14 -7.44
N ARG A 27 -17.28 0.79 -8.71
CA ARG A 27 -16.45 -0.16 -9.46
C ARG A 27 -15.03 0.38 -9.69
N PHE A 28 -14.90 1.65 -10.04
CA PHE A 28 -13.60 2.30 -10.21
C PHE A 28 -12.79 2.29 -8.91
N LEU A 29 -13.40 2.71 -7.79
CA LEU A 29 -12.74 2.71 -6.49
C LEU A 29 -12.37 1.31 -6.02
N PHE A 30 -13.21 0.30 -6.29
CA PHE A 30 -12.88 -1.10 -6.00
C PHE A 30 -11.61 -1.54 -6.73
N VAL A 31 -11.50 -1.27 -8.03
CA VAL A 31 -10.31 -1.62 -8.82
C VAL A 31 -9.09 -0.89 -8.30
N LEU A 32 -9.19 0.40 -7.99
CA LEU A 32 -8.09 1.18 -7.42
C LEU A 32 -7.58 0.62 -6.08
N VAL A 33 -8.50 0.33 -5.16
CA VAL A 33 -8.17 -0.21 -3.83
C VAL A 33 -7.60 -1.62 -3.95
N PHE A 34 -8.21 -2.48 -4.77
CA PHE A 34 -7.70 -3.82 -5.00
C PHE A 34 -6.28 -3.80 -5.58
N PHE A 35 -6.03 -2.96 -6.58
CA PHE A 35 -4.72 -2.89 -7.23
C PHE A 35 -3.65 -2.28 -6.32
N SER A 36 -4.01 -1.30 -5.51
CA SER A 36 -3.08 -0.71 -4.52
C SER A 36 -2.70 -1.71 -3.43
N ILE A 37 -3.66 -2.47 -2.89
CA ILE A 37 -3.36 -3.56 -1.95
C ILE A 37 -2.49 -4.63 -2.63
N PHE A 38 -2.81 -5.01 -3.87
CA PHE A 38 -2.07 -6.03 -4.62
C PHE A 38 -0.59 -5.63 -4.81
N ILE A 39 -0.32 -4.41 -5.29
CA ILE A 39 1.05 -3.91 -5.46
C ILE A 39 1.75 -3.81 -4.10
N PHE A 40 1.07 -3.31 -3.06
CA PHE A 40 1.64 -3.19 -1.73
C PHE A 40 2.05 -4.55 -1.14
N SER A 41 1.18 -5.56 -1.24
CA SER A 41 1.49 -6.92 -0.82
C SER A 41 2.67 -7.49 -1.62
N TRP A 42 2.69 -7.29 -2.95
CA TRP A 42 3.81 -7.75 -3.77
C TRP A 42 5.13 -7.10 -3.34
N ALA A 43 5.16 -5.77 -3.24
CA ALA A 43 6.34 -5.03 -2.82
C ALA A 43 6.80 -5.44 -1.41
N GLY A 44 5.86 -5.66 -0.49
CA GLY A 44 6.13 -6.17 0.85
C GLY A 44 6.77 -7.57 0.84
N CYS A 45 6.22 -8.49 0.04
CA CYS A 45 6.80 -9.84 -0.13
C CYS A 45 8.20 -9.78 -0.75
N TYR A 46 8.42 -8.92 -1.73
CA TYR A 46 9.74 -8.74 -2.35
C TYR A 46 10.77 -8.19 -1.35
N ASN A 47 10.39 -7.19 -0.56
CA ASN A 47 11.23 -6.63 0.50
C ASN A 47 11.61 -7.70 1.54
N LEU A 48 10.63 -8.48 1.98
CA LEU A 48 10.87 -9.60 2.91
C LEU A 48 11.80 -10.67 2.31
N TYR A 49 11.68 -10.96 1.01
CA TYR A 49 12.57 -11.90 0.33
C TYR A 49 14.02 -11.42 0.26
N GLN A 50 14.23 -10.12 0.04
CA GLN A 50 15.57 -9.52 0.00
C GLN A 50 16.24 -9.54 1.38
N HIS A 51 15.48 -9.22 2.44
CA HIS A 51 15.94 -9.25 3.82
C HIS A 51 15.66 -10.59 4.52
N LYS A 52 15.61 -11.69 3.75
CA LYS A 52 15.46 -13.01 4.34
C LYS A 52 16.63 -13.29 5.28
N PHE A 53 16.34 -14.06 6.33
CA PHE A 53 17.37 -14.52 7.25
C PHE A 53 18.47 -15.28 6.48
N ALA A 54 19.67 -14.73 6.49
CA ALA A 54 20.87 -15.44 6.07
C ALA A 54 21.46 -16.13 7.30
N LYS A 55 21.74 -17.44 7.18
CA LYS A 55 22.43 -18.17 8.23
C LYS A 55 23.87 -17.66 8.29
N HIS A 56 24.14 -16.73 9.20
CA HIS A 56 25.50 -16.40 9.59
C HIS A 56 25.97 -17.50 10.54
N THR A 57 27.15 -18.08 10.27
CA THR A 57 27.83 -18.91 11.26
C THR A 57 28.46 -17.94 12.25
N PRO A 58 27.90 -17.77 13.47
CA PRO A 58 28.53 -16.92 14.45
C PRO A 58 29.88 -17.52 14.83
N GLU A 59 30.89 -16.67 15.05
CA GLU A 59 32.12 -17.12 15.70
C GLU A 59 31.79 -17.44 17.16
N VAL A 60 31.58 -18.73 17.42
CA VAL A 60 31.28 -19.24 18.76
C VAL A 60 32.61 -19.39 19.51
N PRO A 61 32.79 -18.73 20.67
CA PRO A 61 34.00 -18.91 21.45
C PRO A 61 34.10 -20.37 21.92
N GLY A 62 35.29 -20.97 21.77
CA GLY A 62 35.50 -22.42 21.94
C GLY A 62 35.17 -22.99 23.32
N ASN A 63 35.00 -22.14 24.34
CA ASN A 63 34.53 -22.53 25.67
C ASN A 63 33.01 -22.78 25.75
N THR A 64 32.24 -22.36 24.74
CA THR A 64 30.79 -22.60 24.63
C THR A 64 30.45 -23.71 23.65
N GLN A 65 31.46 -24.31 23.02
CA GLN A 65 31.29 -25.48 22.16
C GLN A 65 30.95 -26.71 23.01
N TYR A 66 30.02 -27.52 22.51
CA TYR A 66 29.58 -28.75 23.18
C TYR A 66 30.75 -29.75 23.31
N GLU A 67 31.67 -29.72 22.35
CA GLU A 67 32.92 -30.47 22.39
C GLU A 67 34.04 -29.56 22.95
N PRO A 68 34.58 -29.86 24.14
CA PRO A 68 35.67 -29.07 24.71
C PRO A 68 36.99 -29.33 23.98
N VAL A 69 37.71 -28.26 23.65
CA VAL A 69 39.08 -28.32 23.10
C VAL A 69 40.09 -28.18 24.24
N TYR A 70 40.87 -29.22 24.51
CA TYR A 70 41.95 -29.21 25.51
C TYR A 70 43.28 -28.77 24.89
N LYS A 71 44.08 -27.99 25.64
CA LYS A 71 45.44 -27.55 25.26
C LYS A 71 46.50 -28.55 25.70
#